data_AF-A0A963PDW3-F1
#
_entry.id   AF-A0A963PDW3-F1
#
_cell.length_a   1.000
_cell.length_b   1.000
_cell.length_c   1.000
_cell.angle_alpha   90.00
_cell.angle_beta   90.00
_cell.angle_gamma   90.00
#
_symmetry.space_group_name_H-M   'P 1'
#
loop_
_entity.id
_entity.type
_entity.pdbx_description
1 polymer ?
#
loop_
_entity_poly.entity_id
_entity_poly.type
_entity_poly.pdbx_seq_one_letter_code
_entity_poly.pdbx_strand_id
1 'polypeptide(L)' 'LEQAFSTYRRTFRPSRWLDKPWAMMGAGVFAADTDEEAQYLRTSQLQSFARLRLGRPGRLPPPVGNIDELLPAEV' A
#
# COMPACT_ATOMS: atom_id res chain seq x y z
N LEU A 1 9.05 8.77 0.00
CA LEU A 1 8.16 9.47 0.97
C LEU A 1 8.93 10.44 1.88
N GLU A 2 10.13 10.08 2.33
CA GLU A 2 10.97 10.93 3.18
C GLU A 2 11.18 12.36 2.63
N GLN A 3 11.53 12.49 1.35
CA GLN A 3 11.73 13.79 0.70
C GLN A 3 10.48 14.69 0.77
N ALA A 4 9.29 14.12 0.56
CA ALA A 4 8.03 14.87 0.60
C ALA A 4 7.74 15.41 2.01
N PHE A 5 7.90 14.58 3.05
CA PHE A 5 7.75 15.02 4.44
C PHE A 5 8.80 16.07 4.83
N SER A 6 10.04 15.90 4.40
CA SER A 6 11.13 16.86 4.66
C SER A 6 10.81 18.23 4.06
N THR A 7 10.39 18.27 2.79
CA THR A 7 9.97 19.51 2.14
C THR A 7 8.77 20.13 2.85
N TYR A 8 7.70 19.38 3.11
CA TYR A 8 6.51 19.88 3.80
C TYR A 8 6.84 20.52 5.14
N ARG A 9 7.65 19.84 5.97
CA ARG A 9 8.05 20.35 7.29
C ARG A 9 8.94 21.60 7.18
N ARG A 10 9.87 21.64 6.22
CA ARG A 10 10.78 22.78 6.02
C ARG A 10 10.06 24.03 5.51
N THR A 11 9.03 23.86 4.69
CA THR A 11 8.31 24.99 4.06
C THR A 11 6.97 25.29 4.72
N PHE A 12 6.64 24.63 5.84
CA PHE A 12 5.37 24.82 6.52
C PHE A 12 5.21 26.25 7.03
N ARG A 13 4.04 26.84 6.78
CA ARG A 13 3.66 28.15 7.30
C ARG A 13 2.46 27.99 8.22
N PRO A 14 2.58 28.37 9.51
CA PRO A 14 1.45 28.39 10.43
C PRO A 14 0.28 29.20 9.87
N SER A 15 -0.93 28.78 10.21
CA SER A 15 -2.16 29.47 9.82
C SER A 15 -3.20 29.35 10.92
N ARG A 16 -4.33 30.04 10.77
CA ARG A 16 -5.46 29.95 11.72
C ARG A 16 -5.98 28.52 11.98
N TRP A 17 -5.63 27.55 11.12
CA TRP A 17 -6.07 26.16 11.23
C TRP A 17 -5.03 25.24 11.86
N LEU A 18 -3.75 25.61 11.82
CA LEU A 18 -2.67 24.73 12.24
C LEU A 18 -1.39 25.52 12.57
N ASP A 19 -0.92 25.38 13.81
CA ASP A 19 0.24 26.14 14.33
C ASP A 19 1.59 25.45 14.05
N LYS A 20 1.58 24.15 13.73
CA LYS A 20 2.78 23.33 13.49
C LYS A 20 2.54 22.31 12.38
N PRO A 21 3.56 21.87 11.63
CA PRO A 21 3.37 20.89 10.57
C PRO A 21 2.82 19.58 11.14
N TRP A 22 1.70 19.11 10.58
CA TRP A 22 1.07 17.83 10.92
C TRP A 22 0.82 17.06 9.65
N ALA A 23 1.30 15.82 9.61
CA ALA A 23 1.01 14.91 8.52
C ALA A 23 0.89 13.48 9.03
N MET A 24 0.09 12.68 8.33
CA MET A 24 -0.14 11.26 8.61
C MET A 24 0.12 10.47 7.33
N MET A 25 0.75 9.30 7.46
CA MET A 25 0.93 8.37 6.35
C MET A 25 -0.12 7.26 6.47
N GLY A 26 -0.92 7.08 5.42
CA GLY A 26 -1.68 5.85 5.25
C GLY A 26 -0.80 4.78 4.61
N ALA A 27 -0.69 3.63 5.26
CA ALA A 27 0.00 2.46 4.72
C ALA A 27 -0.93 1.24 4.81
N GLY A 28 -0.97 0.43 3.76
CA GLY A 28 -1.65 -0.86 3.79
C GLY A 28 -0.79 -1.86 4.55
N VAL A 29 -1.33 -2.45 5.61
CA VAL A 29 -0.64 -3.43 6.45
C VAL A 29 -1.44 -4.73 6.47
N PHE A 30 -0.74 -5.85 6.29
CA PHE A 30 -1.28 -7.19 6.46
C PHE A 30 -0.50 -7.81 7.62
N ALA A 31 -1.23 -8.24 8.65
CA ALA A 31 -0.65 -8.82 9.86
C ALA A 31 -1.34 -10.15 10.16
N ALA A 32 -0.56 -11.10 10.66
CA ALA A 32 -0.98 -12.42 11.09
C ALA A 32 -0.06 -12.88 12.23
N ASP A 33 -0.30 -14.07 12.77
CA ASP A 33 0.52 -14.62 13.85
C ASP A 33 1.95 -14.98 13.38
N THR A 34 2.11 -15.23 12.07
CA THR A 34 3.42 -15.49 11.44
C THR A 34 3.63 -14.64 10.18
N ASP A 35 4.90 -14.43 9.83
CA ASP A 35 5.28 -13.71 8.61
C ASP A 35 4.81 -14.46 7.36
N GLU A 36 4.87 -15.79 7.36
CA GLU A 36 4.38 -16.63 6.26
C GLU A 36 2.89 -16.45 6.03
N GLU A 37 2.09 -16.42 7.10
CA GLU A 37 0.65 -16.20 7.01
C GLU A 37 0.32 -14.78 6.55
N ALA A 38 1.05 -13.77 7.05
CA ALA A 38 0.88 -12.38 6.61
C ALA A 38 1.20 -12.22 5.12
N GLN A 39 2.25 -12.88 4.63
CA GLN A 39 2.61 -12.90 3.21
C GLN A 39 1.54 -13.61 2.38
N TYR A 40 1.02 -14.74 2.85
CA TYR A 40 -0.09 -15.45 2.21
C TYR A 40 -1.34 -14.57 2.11
N LEU A 41 -1.78 -13.93 3.20
CA LEU A 41 -2.95 -13.03 3.21
C LEU A 41 -2.76 -11.81 2.29
N ARG A 42 -1.55 -11.26 2.22
CA ARG A 42 -1.20 -10.14 1.33
C ARG A 42 -1.44 -10.48 -0.15
N THR A 43 -1.38 -11.76 -0.53
CA THR A 43 -1.53 -12.16 -1.95
C THR A 43 -2.89 -11.80 -2.53
N SER A 44 -3.95 -11.76 -1.73
CA SER A 44 -5.27 -11.29 -2.16
C SER A 44 -5.23 -9.87 -2.71
N GLN A 45 -4.53 -8.97 -2.01
CA GLN A 45 -4.42 -7.56 -2.39
C GLN A 45 -3.58 -7.40 -3.67
N LEU A 46 -2.47 -8.13 -3.76
CA LEU A 46 -1.60 -8.11 -4.94
C LEU A 46 -2.33 -8.59 -6.20
N GLN A 47 -3.09 -9.69 -6.10
CA GLN A 47 -3.95 -10.16 -7.19
C GLN A 47 -5.01 -9.12 -7.59
N SER A 48 -5.64 -8.46 -6.62
CA SER A 48 -6.62 -7.38 -6.89
C SER A 48 -5.99 -6.22 -7.64
N PHE A 49 -4.77 -5.80 -7.26
CA PHE A 49 -4.02 -4.77 -7.98
C PHE A 49 -3.63 -5.22 -9.40
N ALA A 50 -3.19 -6.46 -9.58
CA ALA A 50 -2.89 -6.99 -10.91
C ALA A 50 -4.13 -6.98 -11.81
N ARG A 51 -5.27 -7.46 -11.30
CA ARG A 51 -6.57 -7.40 -12.01
C ARG A 51 -6.99 -5.98 -12.37
N LEU A 52 -6.78 -5.02 -11.47
CA LEU A 52 -7.06 -3.61 -11.72
C LEU A 52 -6.19 -3.07 -12.86
N ARG A 53 -4.89 -3.37 -12.86
CA ARG A 53 -3.95 -2.98 -13.93
C ARG A 53 -4.30 -3.63 -15.27
N LEU A 54 -4.80 -4.85 -15.26
CA LEU A 54 -5.23 -5.61 -16.45
C LEU A 54 -6.66 -5.23 -16.93
N GLY A 55 -7.30 -4.21 -16.33
CA GLY A 55 -8.63 -3.76 -16.75
C GLY A 55 -9.77 -4.72 -16.39
N ARG A 56 -9.56 -5.62 -15.43
CA ARG A 56 -10.57 -6.60 -14.96
C ARG A 56 -10.86 -6.42 -13.46
N PRO A 57 -11.29 -5.23 -13.01
CA PRO A 57 -11.60 -5.00 -11.61
C PRO A 57 -12.73 -5.94 -11.15
N GLY A 58 -12.65 -6.38 -9.90
CA GLY A 58 -13.61 -7.32 -9.34
C GLY A 58 -13.44 -7.48 -7.84
N ARG A 59 -14.15 -8.47 -7.28
CA ARG A 59 -14.08 -8.78 -5.84
C ARG A 59 -12.66 -9.18 -5.44
N LEU A 60 -12.34 -8.95 -4.17
CA LEU A 60 -11.08 -9.38 -3.59
C LEU A 60 -10.94 -10.91 -3.74
N PRO A 61 -9.91 -11.41 -4.45
CA PRO A 61 -9.71 -12.83 -4.61
C PRO A 61 -9.22 -13.49 -3.33
N PRO A 62 -9.41 -14.81 -3.18
CA PRO A 62 -8.81 -15.56 -2.08
C PRO A 62 -7.28 -15.53 -2.15
N PRO A 63 -6.59 -15.67 -1.00
CA PRO A 63 -5.14 -15.73 -0.96
C PRO A 63 -4.62 -17.03 -1.60
N VAL A 64 -3.42 -16.96 -2.17
CA VAL A 64 -2.79 -18.02 -2.97
C VAL A 64 -1.36 -18.26 -2.48
N GLY A 65 -0.89 -19.51 -2.55
CA GLY A 65 0.44 -19.89 -2.05
C GLY A 65 1.59 -19.41 -2.93
N ASN A 66 1.38 -19.31 -4.25
CA ASN A 66 2.37 -18.78 -5.18
C ASN A 66 1.75 -17.66 -6.01
N ILE A 67 2.19 -16.44 -5.77
CA ILE A 67 1.66 -15.28 -6.48
C ILE A 67 2.41 -14.98 -7.78
N ASP A 68 3.66 -15.41 -7.90
CA ASP A 68 4.49 -15.13 -9.07
C ASP A 68 3.96 -15.82 -10.32
N GLU A 69 3.27 -16.96 -10.17
CA GLU A 69 2.55 -17.62 -11.27
C GLU A 69 1.36 -16.81 -11.81
N LEU A 70 0.82 -15.89 -11.01
CA LEU A 70 -0.38 -15.10 -11.34
C LEU A 70 -0.06 -13.66 -11.73
N LEU A 71 1.14 -13.17 -11.40
CA LEU A 71 1.59 -11.83 -11.76
C LEU A 71 2.34 -11.90 -13.10
N PRO A 72 1.97 -11.08 -14.09
CA PRO A 72 2.79 -10.94 -15.29
C PRO A 72 4.19 -10.42 -14.88
N ALA A 73 5.25 -11.01 -15.45
CA ALA A 73 6.62 -10.57 -15.23
C ALA A 73 6.74 -9.06 -15.44
N GLU A 74 7.45 -8.37 -14.54
CA GLU A 74 7.66 -6.93 -14.59
C GLU A 74 8.18 -6.51 -15.99
N VAL A 75 7.51 -5.51 -16.59
CA VAL A 75 7.96 -4.80 -17.80
C VAL A 75 8.77 -3.60 -17.39
#